data_AF-A0A497HU69-F1
#
_entry.id   AF-A0A497HU69-F1
#
_cell.length_a   1.000
_cell.length_b   1.000
_cell.length_c   1.000
_cell.angle_alpha   90.00
_cell.angle_beta   90.00
_cell.angle_gamma   90.00
#
_symmetry.space_group_name_H-M   'P 1'
#
loop_
_entity.id
_entity.type
_entity.pdbx_description
1 polymer ?
#
loop_
_entity_poly.entity_id
_entity_poly.type
_entity_poly.pdbx_seq_one_letter_code
_entity_poly.pdbx_strand_id
1 'polypeptide(L)'
;MRKRDALMLYGGEVIGLKIKVTDSPDPTLIGREGWIVDESEKTLIMNVGERGEITVPKKGLRFTVEDFVDSHPSAAIISKLGRVEMDGNMLLHRHHSRLKKVDKIIYSKKGRKEV
;
A
#
# COMPACT_ATOMS: atom_id res chain seq x y z
N MET A 1 -13.18 0.40 13.75
CA MET A 1 -13.29 1.41 12.68
C MET A 1 -12.00 1.54 11.86
N ARG A 2 -10.85 1.96 12.44
CA ARG A 2 -9.58 2.17 11.71
C ARG A 2 -9.06 0.97 10.89
N LYS A 3 -9.26 -0.26 11.38
CA LYS A 3 -8.80 -1.49 10.71
C LYS A 3 -9.47 -1.75 9.35
N ARG A 4 -10.73 -1.35 9.19
CA ARG A 4 -11.45 -1.50 7.91
C ARG A 4 -10.94 -0.47 6.90
N ASP A 5 -10.77 0.76 7.34
CA ASP A 5 -10.26 1.87 6.52
C ASP A 5 -8.85 1.54 6.01
N ALA A 6 -7.95 1.04 6.87
CA ALA A 6 -6.62 0.60 6.46
C ALA A 6 -6.66 -0.58 5.47
N LEU A 7 -7.64 -1.49 5.62
CA LEU A 7 -7.82 -2.61 4.67
C LEU A 7 -8.26 -2.14 3.29
N MET A 8 -9.04 -1.06 3.20
CA MET A 8 -9.49 -0.50 1.92
C MET A 8 -8.33 0.02 1.08
N LEU A 9 -7.25 0.51 1.71
CA LEU A 9 -6.04 0.95 0.99
C LEU A 9 -5.38 -0.19 0.20
N TYR A 10 -5.41 -1.42 0.72
CA TYR A 10 -4.87 -2.58 0.00
C TYR A 10 -5.73 -3.04 -1.17
N GLY A 11 -7.01 -2.66 -1.21
CA GLY A 11 -7.88 -2.89 -2.37
C GLY A 11 -7.88 -1.73 -3.36
N GLY A 12 -7.36 -0.57 -2.95
CA GLY A 12 -7.39 0.66 -3.72
C GLY A 12 -6.20 0.85 -4.65
N GLU A 13 -6.25 2.01 -5.33
CA GLU A 13 -5.13 2.56 -6.10
C GLU A 13 -3.95 2.85 -5.18
N VAL A 14 -2.74 2.57 -5.65
CA VAL A 14 -1.49 2.87 -4.93
C VAL A 14 -0.59 3.83 -5.71
N ILE A 15 -0.83 3.99 -7.01
CA ILE A 15 -0.15 4.99 -7.83
C ILE A 15 -0.52 6.39 -7.33
N GLY A 16 0.47 7.27 -7.24
CA GLY A 16 0.32 8.62 -6.70
C GLY A 16 0.41 8.70 -5.16
N LEU A 17 0.76 7.61 -4.47
CA LEU A 17 1.17 7.66 -3.07
C LEU A 17 2.66 7.93 -2.94
N LYS A 18 3.04 8.82 -2.04
CA LYS A 18 4.43 8.98 -1.60
C LYS A 18 4.69 8.05 -0.44
N ILE A 19 5.68 7.19 -0.56
CA ILE A 19 5.98 6.17 0.46
C ILE A 19 7.43 6.26 0.93
N LYS A 20 7.66 5.83 2.17
CA LYS A 20 8.98 5.58 2.75
C LYS A 20 9.14 4.09 3.03
N VAL A 21 10.17 3.47 2.48
CA VAL A 21 10.47 2.05 2.75
C VAL A 21 10.99 1.91 4.17
N THR A 22 10.34 1.08 4.98
CA THR A 22 10.71 0.81 6.38
C THR A 22 11.34 -0.57 6.56
N ASP A 23 11.03 -1.53 5.67
CA ASP A 23 11.61 -2.87 5.68
C ASP A 23 11.61 -3.46 4.26
N SER A 24 12.63 -4.25 3.92
CA SER A 24 12.76 -4.86 2.59
C SER A 24 13.76 -6.01 2.62
N PRO A 25 13.57 -7.08 1.82
CA PRO A 25 14.57 -8.11 1.63
C PRO A 25 15.88 -7.59 1.00
N ASP A 26 15.81 -6.47 0.29
CA ASP A 26 16.98 -5.71 -0.14
C ASP A 26 17.19 -4.52 0.80
N PRO A 27 18.21 -4.57 1.69
CA PRO A 27 18.48 -3.53 2.67
C PRO A 27 18.81 -2.17 2.06
N THR A 28 19.26 -2.12 0.79
CA THR A 28 19.62 -0.85 0.12
C THR A 28 18.40 0.01 -0.21
N LEU A 29 17.20 -0.56 -0.12
CA LEU A 29 15.92 0.13 -0.32
C LEU A 29 15.41 0.78 0.97
N ILE A 30 15.85 0.33 2.15
CA ILE A 30 15.37 0.83 3.45
C ILE A 30 15.71 2.32 3.58
N GLY A 31 14.71 3.11 3.99
CA GLY A 31 14.82 4.56 4.13
C GLY A 31 14.64 5.36 2.84
N ARG A 32 14.52 4.70 1.66
CA ARG A 32 14.19 5.41 0.42
C ARG A 32 12.77 5.94 0.44
N GLU A 33 12.60 7.15 -0.10
CA GLU A 33 11.33 7.86 -0.17
C GLU A 33 11.04 8.26 -1.62
N GLY A 34 9.80 8.07 -2.08
CA GLY A 34 9.44 8.39 -3.46
C GLY A 34 7.96 8.18 -3.76
N TRP A 35 7.54 8.66 -4.93
CA TRP A 35 6.18 8.52 -5.43
C TRP A 35 6.02 7.20 -6.18
N ILE A 36 4.98 6.43 -5.89
CA ILE A 36 4.62 5.27 -6.72
C ILE A 36 4.08 5.79 -8.05
N VAL A 37 4.74 5.44 -9.15
CA VAL A 37 4.36 5.86 -10.50
C VAL A 37 3.78 4.73 -11.33
N ASP A 38 4.10 3.47 -10.98
CA ASP A 38 3.53 2.29 -11.63
C ASP A 38 3.45 1.10 -10.65
N GLU A 39 2.54 0.18 -10.94
CA GLU A 39 2.29 -1.04 -10.18
C GLU A 39 2.15 -2.24 -11.12
N SER A 40 3.02 -3.25 -10.94
CA SER A 40 2.82 -4.57 -11.53
C SER A 40 2.26 -5.56 -10.50
N GLU A 41 2.02 -6.82 -10.87
CA GLU A 41 1.58 -7.85 -9.93
C GLU A 41 2.52 -8.07 -8.73
N LYS A 42 3.82 -7.86 -8.94
CA LYS A 42 4.87 -8.23 -7.96
C LYS A 42 5.76 -7.06 -7.55
N THR A 43 5.71 -5.95 -8.26
CA THR A 43 6.60 -4.81 -8.06
C THR A 43 5.85 -3.49 -8.03
N LEU A 44 6.47 -2.50 -7.44
CA LEU A 44 6.13 -1.09 -7.53
C LEU A 44 7.29 -0.37 -8.24
N ILE A 45 6.99 0.61 -9.08
CA ILE A 45 8.00 1.56 -9.56
C ILE A 45 7.85 2.83 -8.74
N MET A 46 8.93 3.24 -8.08
CA MET A 46 9.01 4.47 -7.30
C MET A 46 9.87 5.49 -8.00
N ASN A 47 9.36 6.70 -8.22
CA ASN A 47 10.15 7.84 -8.60
C ASN A 47 10.75 8.49 -7.32
N VAL A 48 12.08 8.43 -7.21
CA VAL A 48 12.87 8.94 -6.08
C VAL A 48 13.51 10.31 -6.39
N GLY A 49 12.83 11.13 -7.20
CA GLY A 49 13.25 12.47 -7.57
C GLY A 49 14.40 12.46 -8.57
N GLU A 50 15.46 13.23 -8.30
CA GLU A 50 16.65 13.32 -9.18
C GLU A 50 17.38 11.99 -9.37
N ARG A 51 17.18 11.03 -8.45
CA ARG A 51 17.74 9.68 -8.55
C ARG A 51 17.01 8.79 -9.55
N GLY A 52 15.93 9.29 -10.17
CA GLY A 52 15.16 8.59 -11.19
C GLY A 52 14.15 7.60 -10.61
N GLU A 53 13.83 6.57 -11.39
CA GLU A 53 12.89 5.52 -11.01
C GLU A 53 13.61 4.27 -10.52
N ILE A 54 13.05 3.64 -9.49
CA ILE A 54 13.54 2.38 -8.94
C ILE A 54 12.41 1.36 -8.85
N THR A 55 12.74 0.10 -9.13
CA THR A 55 11.80 -1.01 -8.98
C THR A 55 11.93 -1.63 -7.60
N VAL A 56 10.82 -1.74 -6.88
CA VAL A 56 10.74 -2.29 -5.53
C VAL A 56 9.87 -3.55 -5.53
N PRO A 57 10.36 -4.70 -5.06
CA PRO A 57 9.53 -5.90 -4.94
C PRO A 57 8.51 -5.73 -3.82
N LYS A 58 7.26 -6.15 -4.05
CA LYS A 58 6.20 -6.13 -3.03
C LYS A 58 6.41 -7.19 -1.95
N LYS A 59 6.99 -8.33 -2.31
CA LYS A 59 7.19 -9.46 -1.40
C LYS A 59 8.21 -9.07 -0.32
N GLY A 60 7.79 -9.15 0.94
CA GLY A 60 8.63 -8.79 2.09
C GLY A 60 8.85 -7.29 2.29
N LEU A 61 8.20 -6.43 1.49
CA LEU A 61 8.29 -4.98 1.64
C LEU A 61 7.38 -4.48 2.76
N ARG A 62 7.87 -3.55 3.57
CA ARG A 62 7.03 -2.67 4.39
C ARG A 62 7.36 -1.22 4.11
N PHE A 63 6.35 -0.39 4.16
CA PHE A 63 6.50 1.04 3.94
C PHE A 63 5.44 1.83 4.69
N THR A 64 5.72 3.11 4.93
CA THR A 64 4.73 4.06 5.41
C THR A 64 4.29 4.99 4.29
N VAL A 65 2.99 5.30 4.26
CA VAL A 65 2.43 6.33 3.39
C VAL A 65 2.68 7.68 4.04
N GLU A 66 3.45 8.52 3.37
CA GLU A 66 3.87 9.84 3.86
C GLU A 66 3.06 10.96 3.22
N ASP A 67 2.61 10.77 1.98
CA ASP A 67 1.83 11.78 1.23
C ASP A 67 1.03 11.13 0.10
N PHE A 68 0.18 11.90 -0.57
CA PHE A 68 -0.58 11.49 -1.74
C PHE A 68 -0.87 12.68 -2.66
N VAL A 69 -1.06 12.43 -3.96
CA VAL A 69 -1.51 13.48 -4.88
C VAL A 69 -2.95 13.90 -4.56
N ASP A 70 -3.30 15.18 -4.75
CA ASP A 70 -4.61 15.73 -4.35
C ASP A 70 -5.81 14.97 -4.92
N SER A 71 -5.68 14.44 -6.14
CA SER A 71 -6.73 13.69 -6.83
C SER A 71 -6.79 12.20 -6.47
N HIS A 72 -5.97 11.74 -5.52
CA HIS A 72 -5.85 10.32 -5.20
C HIS A 72 -7.15 9.79 -4.54
N PRO A 73 -7.74 8.68 -5.03
CA PRO A 73 -9.05 8.22 -4.57
C PRO A 73 -9.08 7.80 -3.09
N SER A 74 -7.92 7.45 -2.53
CA SER A 74 -7.77 7.07 -1.12
C SER A 74 -7.44 8.25 -0.19
N ALA A 75 -7.36 9.49 -0.69
CA ALA A 75 -6.96 10.68 0.09
C ALA A 75 -7.75 10.82 1.40
N ALA A 76 -9.08 10.73 1.33
CA ALA A 76 -9.95 10.83 2.52
C ALA A 76 -9.66 9.76 3.58
N ILE A 77 -9.28 8.55 3.15
CA ILE A 77 -8.93 7.43 4.04
C ILE A 77 -7.57 7.71 4.70
N ILE A 78 -6.58 8.13 3.91
CA ILE A 78 -5.23 8.40 4.41
C ILE A 78 -5.25 9.58 5.38
N SER A 79 -5.91 10.69 5.03
CA SER A 79 -6.07 11.85 5.92
C SER A 79 -6.75 11.49 7.25
N LYS A 80 -7.74 10.59 7.22
CA LYS A 80 -8.43 10.13 8.43
C LYS A 80 -7.55 9.24 9.32
N LEU A 81 -6.66 8.45 8.73
CA LEU A 81 -5.79 7.52 9.45
C LEU A 81 -4.46 8.15 9.88
N GLY A 82 -4.03 9.22 9.21
CA GLY A 82 -2.70 9.82 9.39
C GLY A 82 -1.64 8.90 8.78
N ARG A 83 -0.58 8.60 9.56
CA ARG A 83 0.50 7.72 9.12
C ARG A 83 0.03 6.27 9.04
N VAL A 84 0.07 5.69 7.83
CA VAL A 84 -0.33 4.30 7.59
C VAL A 84 0.88 3.46 7.24
N GLU A 85 1.13 2.41 8.01
CA GLU A 85 2.08 1.36 7.64
C GLU A 85 1.40 0.29 6.80
N MET A 86 2.04 -0.09 5.69
CA MET A 86 1.55 -1.07 4.74
C MET A 86 2.52 -2.24 4.54
N ASP A 87 1.95 -3.44 4.42
CA ASP A 87 2.66 -4.67 4.07
C ASP A 87 2.50 -4.96 2.58
N GLY A 88 3.61 -4.92 1.83
CA GLY A 88 3.63 -5.17 0.39
C GLY A 88 3.13 -6.56 -0.01
N ASN A 89 3.18 -7.56 0.87
CA ASN A 89 2.60 -8.89 0.58
C ASN A 89 1.08 -8.83 0.38
N MET A 90 0.41 -7.84 0.96
CA MET A 90 -1.02 -7.60 0.76
C MET A 90 -1.33 -6.93 -0.58
N LEU A 91 -0.31 -6.37 -1.25
CA LEU A 91 -0.40 -5.78 -2.58
C LEU A 91 -0.03 -6.76 -3.69
N LEU A 92 0.31 -8.02 -3.38
CA LEU A 92 0.54 -9.04 -4.41
C LEU A 92 -0.73 -9.27 -5.22
N HIS A 93 -0.56 -9.50 -6.53
CA HIS A 93 -1.59 -9.60 -7.56
C HIS A 93 -2.18 -8.24 -7.99
N ARG A 94 -2.81 -8.22 -9.18
CA ARG A 94 -3.40 -7.00 -9.75
C ARG A 94 -4.53 -6.45 -8.88
N HIS A 95 -4.72 -5.12 -8.95
CA HIS A 95 -5.75 -4.34 -8.26
C HIS A 95 -7.11 -5.03 -8.13
N HIS A 96 -7.68 -5.50 -9.24
CA HIS A 96 -9.00 -6.15 -9.24
C HIS A 96 -9.06 -7.44 -8.40
N SER A 97 -7.95 -8.18 -8.29
CA SER A 97 -7.85 -9.38 -7.45
C SER A 97 -7.71 -9.03 -5.97
N ARG A 98 -7.10 -7.87 -5.64
CA ARG A 98 -6.91 -7.41 -4.26
C ARG A 98 -8.24 -7.04 -3.59
N LEU A 99 -9.14 -6.38 -4.31
CA LEU A 99 -10.48 -6.01 -3.80
C LEU A 99 -11.26 -7.22 -3.25
N LYS A 100 -11.32 -8.33 -4.01
CA LYS A 100 -12.01 -9.55 -3.57
C LYS A 100 -11.41 -10.14 -2.29
N LYS A 101 -10.09 -10.09 -2.16
CA LYS A 101 -9.38 -10.57 -0.97
C LYS A 101 -9.71 -9.68 0.24
N VAL A 102 -9.68 -8.37 0.07
CA VAL A 102 -10.05 -7.39 1.11
C VAL A 102 -11.49 -7.58 1.56
N ASP A 103 -12.44 -7.69 0.62
CA ASP A 103 -13.84 -7.94 0.93
C ASP A 103 -14.02 -9.24 1.73
N LYS A 104 -13.39 -10.34 1.29
CA LYS A 104 -13.45 -11.61 2.03
C LYS A 104 -12.92 -11.47 3.47
N ILE A 105 -11.85 -10.70 3.70
CA ILE A 105 -11.32 -10.45 5.05
C ILE A 105 -12.30 -9.64 5.90
N ILE A 106 -12.92 -8.62 5.31
CA ILE A 106 -13.89 -7.76 6.00
C ILE A 106 -15.16 -8.54 6.36
N TYR A 107 -15.72 -9.32 5.43
CA TYR A 107 -16.99 -10.02 5.60
C TYR A 107 -16.86 -11.34 6.35
N SER A 108 -15.76 -12.10 6.20
CA SER A 108 -15.56 -13.34 6.98
C SER A 108 -15.45 -13.08 8.49
N LYS A 109 -14.97 -11.89 8.89
CA LYS A 109 -14.93 -11.49 10.31
C LYS A 109 -16.30 -11.12 10.88
N LYS A 110 -17.27 -10.75 10.04
CA LYS A 110 -18.63 -10.41 10.48
C LYS A 110 -19.44 -11.64 10.90
N GLY A 111 -19.02 -12.85 10.46
CA GLY A 111 -19.65 -14.13 10.80
C GLY A 111 -19.10 -14.83 12.04
N ARG A 112 -17.97 -14.37 12.60
CA ARG A 112 -17.50 -14.83 13.93
C ARG A 112 -18.15 -13.95 15.00
N LYS A 113 -19.44 -14.21 15.28
CA LYS A 113 -19.94 -13.93 16.63
C LYS A 113 -19.14 -14.84 17.57
N GLU A 114 -18.47 -14.25 18.54
CA GLU A 114 -17.89 -14.97 19.66
C GLU A 114 -19.02 -15.82 20.28
N VAL A 115 -18.83 -17.13 20.26
CA VAL A 115 -19.58 -18.10 21.08
C VAL A 115 -18.89 -18.19 22.42
#